data_AF-A0A9N9UGT7-F1
#
_entry.id   AF-A0A9N9UGT7-F1
#
_cell.length_a   1.000
_cell.length_b   1.000
_cell.length_c   1.000
_cell.angle_alpha   90.00
_cell.angle_beta   90.00
_cell.angle_gamma   90.00
#
_symmetry.space_group_name_H-M   'P 1'
#
loop_
_entity.id
_entity.type
_entity.pdbx_description
1 polymer ?
#
loop_
_entity_poly.entity_id
_entity_poly.type
_entity_poly.pdbx_seq_one_letter_code
_entity_poly.pdbx_strand_id
1 'polypeptide(L)'
;MASALAPNLASHLVFRFLAGFFGSTPLICCGGTIADLWDPLHKVYAFLIYAIPGFGGPVIGQLIGSFIPPALGWRWLEWIMLIMGGTILVLVLLLLPETYGNLLLYWKASVLRKKTGDNRYRAPMEMRTSSLRHRLLIALSRPFLWSYTELIVMLFSLYLTIVYIILFTFLEGYHYIFGEIYGLSPGLVGISWAAMLVGMLFIWIIATVVYSWTAKELKLTSRIRPETRLWYAMLGGAPALPIGLFWMGWTARVCVPYRLRSNSF
;
A
#
# COMPACT_ATOMS: atom_id res chain seq x y z
N MET A 1 -2.04 -19.10 5.82
CA MET A 1 -0.68 -19.38 5.35
C MET A 1 -0.30 -20.81 5.73
N ALA A 2 0.57 -21.48 4.96
CA ALA A 2 1.12 -22.80 5.33
C ALA A 2 1.90 -22.78 6.67
N SER A 3 2.25 -21.58 7.15
CA SER A 3 2.81 -21.30 8.48
C SER A 3 2.00 -21.90 9.63
N ALA A 4 0.68 -22.06 9.48
CA ALA A 4 -0.18 -22.67 10.49
C ALA A 4 0.15 -24.16 10.77
N LEU A 5 0.73 -24.86 9.80
CA LEU A 5 1.10 -26.28 9.89
C LEU A 5 2.59 -26.48 10.19
N ALA A 6 3.36 -25.39 10.36
CA ALA A 6 4.78 -25.47 10.65
C ALA A 6 5.05 -26.26 11.94
N PRO A 7 5.77 -27.40 11.88
CA PRO A 7 6.10 -28.18 13.07
C PRO A 7 7.21 -27.51 13.90
N ASN A 8 8.04 -26.66 13.29
CA ASN A 8 9.26 -26.10 13.88
C ASN A 8 9.34 -24.59 13.62
N LEU A 9 10.07 -23.84 14.46
CA LEU A 9 10.32 -22.40 14.23
C LEU A 9 10.98 -22.13 12.87
N ALA A 10 11.96 -22.96 12.48
CA ALA A 10 12.62 -22.82 11.17
C ALA A 10 11.64 -22.92 10.01
N SER A 11 10.73 -23.92 10.03
CA SER A 11 9.68 -24.04 9.01
C SER A 11 8.72 -22.85 9.02
N HIS A 12 8.40 -22.31 10.19
CA HIS A 12 7.56 -21.12 10.33
C HIS A 12 8.21 -19.90 9.65
N LEU A 13 9.50 -19.68 9.87
CA LEU A 13 10.26 -18.58 9.25
C LEU A 13 10.31 -18.72 7.72
N VAL A 14 10.54 -19.93 7.20
CA VAL A 14 10.55 -20.20 5.75
C VAL A 14 9.18 -19.88 5.13
N PHE A 15 8.08 -20.32 5.75
CA PHE A 15 6.75 -20.02 5.22
C PHE A 15 6.41 -18.53 5.28
N ARG A 16 6.86 -17.81 6.32
CA ARG A 16 6.71 -16.35 6.39
C ARG A 16 7.54 -15.63 5.31
N PHE A 17 8.75 -16.11 5.04
CA PHE A 17 9.58 -15.59 3.95
C PHE A 17 8.88 -15.74 2.60
N LEU A 18 8.36 -16.94 2.30
CA LEU A 18 7.63 -17.19 1.06
C LEU A 18 6.37 -16.32 0.95
N ALA A 19 5.61 -16.19 2.05
CA ALA A 19 4.43 -15.33 2.09
C ALA A 19 4.78 -13.86 1.80
N GLY A 20 5.86 -13.33 2.39
CA GLY A 20 6.33 -11.98 2.12
C GLY A 20 6.86 -11.79 0.69
N PHE A 21 7.62 -12.76 0.18
CA PHE A 21 8.19 -12.73 -1.16
C PHE A 21 7.10 -12.63 -2.23
N PHE A 22 6.10 -13.54 -2.20
CA PHE A 22 4.98 -13.49 -3.16
C PHE A 22 4.01 -12.34 -2.87
N GLY A 23 3.81 -11.98 -1.60
CA GLY A 23 2.95 -10.86 -1.20
C GLY A 23 3.45 -9.48 -1.62
N SER A 24 4.74 -9.34 -1.92
CA SER A 24 5.34 -8.08 -2.41
C SER A 24 4.87 -7.68 -3.82
N THR A 25 4.53 -8.66 -4.65
CA THR A 25 4.27 -8.44 -6.08
C THR A 25 3.01 -7.58 -6.33
N PRO A 26 1.84 -7.89 -5.72
CA PRO A 26 0.64 -7.07 -5.90
C PRO A 26 0.83 -5.61 -5.45
N LEU A 27 1.56 -5.40 -4.35
CA LEU A 27 1.81 -4.07 -3.78
C LEU A 27 2.57 -3.16 -4.76
N ILE A 28 3.58 -3.72 -5.44
CA ILE A 28 4.42 -2.99 -6.40
C ILE A 28 3.69 -2.81 -7.73
N CYS A 29 3.00 -3.84 -8.22
CA CYS A 29 2.33 -3.80 -9.52
C CYS A 29 1.16 -2.81 -9.55
N CYS A 30 0.48 -2.57 -8.43
CA CYS A 30 -0.71 -1.71 -8.41
C CYS A 30 -0.44 -0.28 -8.89
N GLY A 31 0.71 0.31 -8.56
CA GLY A 31 1.06 1.65 -9.02
C GLY A 31 1.17 1.76 -10.55
N GLY A 32 1.73 0.72 -11.17
CA GLY A 32 1.82 0.61 -12.64
C GLY A 32 0.44 0.45 -13.27
N THR A 33 -0.39 -0.43 -12.71
CA THR A 33 -1.77 -0.63 -13.15
C THR A 33 -2.58 0.67 -13.10
N ILE A 34 -2.49 1.44 -12.00
CA ILE A 34 -3.18 2.74 -11.90
C ILE A 34 -2.66 3.74 -12.93
N ALA A 35 -1.36 3.73 -13.19
CA ALA A 35 -0.76 4.61 -14.19
C ALA A 35 -1.21 4.28 -15.61
N ASP A 36 -1.50 3.01 -15.90
CA ASP A 36 -1.93 2.51 -17.21
C ASP A 36 -3.44 2.67 -17.46
N LEU A 37 -4.28 2.54 -16.41
CA LEU A 37 -5.75 2.54 -16.57
C LEU A 37 -6.40 3.93 -16.53
N TRP A 38 -5.85 4.88 -15.76
CA TRP A 38 -6.51 6.18 -15.53
C TRP A 38 -5.81 7.33 -16.24
N ASP A 39 -6.59 8.32 -16.68
CA ASP A 39 -6.05 9.57 -17.20
C ASP A 39 -5.29 10.36 -16.12
N PRO A 40 -4.32 11.21 -16.51
CA PRO A 40 -3.55 12.04 -15.58
C PRO A 40 -4.41 12.81 -14.56
N LEU A 41 -5.56 13.35 -14.96
CA LEU A 41 -6.44 14.06 -14.02
C LEU A 41 -7.14 13.10 -13.04
N HIS A 42 -7.65 11.97 -13.52
CA HIS A 42 -8.35 10.97 -12.71
C HIS A 42 -7.41 10.21 -11.76
N LYS A 43 -6.11 10.13 -12.06
CA LYS A 43 -5.09 9.55 -11.17
C LYS A 43 -5.09 10.19 -9.78
N VAL A 44 -5.51 11.46 -9.65
CA VAL A 44 -5.62 12.16 -8.37
C VAL A 44 -6.49 11.38 -7.35
N TYR A 45 -7.62 10.82 -7.80
CA TYR A 45 -8.50 10.01 -6.95
C TYR A 45 -8.18 8.51 -7.01
N ALA A 46 -7.79 8.00 -8.18
CA ALA A 46 -7.52 6.57 -8.35
C ALA A 46 -6.41 6.08 -7.40
N PHE A 47 -5.35 6.88 -7.20
CA PHE A 47 -4.30 6.55 -6.23
C PHE A 47 -4.80 6.51 -4.79
N LEU A 48 -5.80 7.32 -4.42
CA LEU A 48 -6.36 7.33 -3.06
C LEU A 48 -7.30 6.16 -2.82
N ILE A 49 -8.12 5.82 -3.81
CA ILE A 49 -8.98 4.64 -3.78
C ILE A 49 -8.14 3.37 -3.59
N TYR A 50 -6.91 3.35 -4.08
CA TYR A 50 -5.95 2.29 -3.79
C TYR A 50 -5.24 2.44 -2.44
N ALA A 51 -4.71 3.62 -2.14
CA ALA A 51 -3.90 3.85 -0.95
C ALA A 51 -4.69 3.60 0.35
N ILE A 52 -5.97 3.97 0.39
CA ILE A 52 -6.80 3.80 1.60
C ILE A 52 -6.96 2.32 1.97
N PRO A 53 -7.44 1.41 1.10
CA PRO A 53 -7.41 -0.02 1.39
C PRO A 53 -5.99 -0.58 1.56
N GLY A 54 -5.01 -0.09 0.79
CA GLY A 54 -3.62 -0.56 0.86
C GLY A 54 -2.97 -0.34 2.23
N PHE A 55 -3.16 0.83 2.83
CA PHE A 55 -2.67 1.15 4.17
C PHE A 55 -3.68 0.81 5.28
N GLY A 56 -4.97 0.83 4.99
CA GLY A 56 -6.03 0.46 5.92
C GLY A 56 -6.13 -1.05 6.15
N GLY A 57 -5.72 -1.87 5.19
CA GLY A 57 -5.67 -3.32 5.30
C GLY A 57 -4.86 -3.80 6.51
N PRO A 58 -3.60 -3.36 6.70
CA PRO A 58 -2.82 -3.64 7.91
C PRO A 58 -3.53 -3.21 9.20
N VAL A 59 -4.20 -2.06 9.21
CA VAL A 59 -4.91 -1.52 10.38
C VAL A 59 -6.10 -2.39 10.76
N ILE A 60 -6.95 -2.74 9.79
CA ILE A 60 -8.09 -3.66 9.98
C ILE A 60 -7.57 -5.05 10.36
N GLY A 61 -6.47 -5.48 9.74
CA GLY A 61 -5.82 -6.75 10.04
C GLY A 61 -5.34 -6.83 11.48
N GLN A 62 -4.75 -5.76 12.03
CA GLN A 62 -4.37 -5.71 13.44
C GLN A 62 -5.59 -5.63 14.37
N LEU A 63 -6.61 -4.85 13.99
CA LEU A 63 -7.86 -4.77 14.74
C LEU A 63 -8.47 -6.16 14.93
N ILE A 64 -8.71 -6.89 13.85
CA ILE A 64 -9.28 -8.25 13.88
C ILE A 64 -8.28 -9.25 14.49
N GLY A 65 -7.01 -9.13 14.11
CA GLY A 65 -5.93 -10.02 14.52
C GLY A 65 -5.57 -9.94 15.99
N SER A 66 -5.93 -8.87 16.70
CA SER A 66 -5.72 -8.74 18.15
C SER A 66 -6.67 -9.61 18.99
N PHE A 67 -7.87 -9.91 18.48
CA PHE A 67 -8.88 -10.70 19.19
C PHE A 67 -8.78 -12.21 18.95
N ILE A 68 -8.21 -12.63 17.82
CA ILE A 68 -8.19 -14.05 17.42
C ILE A 68 -7.21 -14.89 18.28
N PRO A 69 -5.94 -14.49 18.50
CA PRO A 69 -4.99 -15.32 19.24
C PRO A 69 -5.40 -15.62 20.69
N PRO A 70 -5.95 -14.67 21.47
CA PRO A 70 -6.43 -14.96 22.82
C PRO A 70 -7.62 -15.93 22.86
N ALA A 71 -8.48 -15.93 21.83
CA ALA A 71 -9.70 -16.74 21.81
C ALA A 71 -9.52 -18.12 21.16
N LEU A 72 -8.80 -18.18 20.03
CA LEU A 72 -8.70 -19.36 19.15
C LEU A 72 -7.25 -19.82 18.94
N GLY A 73 -6.26 -19.07 19.43
CA GLY A 73 -4.84 -19.34 19.23
C GLY A 73 -4.28 -18.79 17.92
N TRP A 74 -2.95 -18.67 17.85
CA TRP A 74 -2.23 -18.07 16.72
C TRP A 74 -2.34 -18.87 15.41
N ARG A 75 -2.51 -20.20 15.48
CA ARG A 75 -2.64 -21.05 14.28
C ARG A 75 -3.91 -20.74 13.49
N TRP A 76 -5.00 -20.43 14.20
CA TRP A 76 -6.27 -20.06 13.57
C TRP A 76 -6.21 -18.71 12.87
N LEU A 77 -5.44 -17.76 13.40
CA LEU A 77 -5.17 -16.49 12.72
C LEU A 77 -4.54 -16.74 11.33
N GLU A 78 -3.55 -17.62 11.27
CA GLU A 78 -2.87 -17.99 10.02
C GLU A 78 -3.81 -18.73 9.05
N TRP A 79 -4.74 -19.56 9.55
CA TRP A 79 -5.77 -20.19 8.71
C TRP A 79 -6.76 -19.18 8.13
N ILE A 80 -7.23 -18.22 8.93
CA ILE A 80 -8.15 -17.17 8.47
C ILE A 80 -7.50 -16.34 7.36
N MET A 81 -6.22 -15.96 7.53
CA MET A 81 -5.46 -15.28 6.47
C MET A 81 -5.33 -16.13 5.20
N LEU A 82 -5.20 -17.47 5.33
CA LEU A 82 -5.18 -18.36 4.16
C LEU A 82 -6.49 -18.32 3.40
N ILE A 83 -7.61 -18.45 4.11
CA ILE A 83 -8.95 -18.52 3.53
C ILE A 83 -9.25 -17.20 2.85
N MET A 84 -9.06 -16.07 3.53
CA MET A 84 -9.29 -14.74 2.95
C MET A 84 -8.42 -14.49 1.71
N GLY A 85 -7.11 -14.77 1.79
CA GLY A 85 -6.20 -14.60 0.66
C GLY A 85 -6.56 -15.52 -0.51
N GLY A 86 -6.92 -16.78 -0.23
CA GLY A 86 -7.36 -17.75 -1.23
C GLY A 86 -8.67 -17.35 -1.91
N THR A 87 -9.66 -16.87 -1.15
CA THR A 87 -10.93 -16.36 -1.69
C THR A 87 -10.69 -15.17 -2.60
N ILE A 88 -9.85 -14.20 -2.19
CA ILE A 88 -9.51 -13.06 -3.03
C ILE A 88 -8.80 -13.50 -4.31
N LEU A 89 -7.87 -14.45 -4.22
CA LEU A 89 -7.18 -15.00 -5.38
C LEU A 89 -8.16 -15.63 -6.37
N VAL A 90 -9.10 -16.45 -5.88
CA VAL A 90 -10.13 -17.07 -6.73
C VAL A 90 -11.02 -16.00 -7.37
N LEU A 91 -11.45 -14.99 -6.62
CA LEU A 91 -12.25 -13.88 -7.17
C LEU A 91 -11.49 -13.12 -8.26
N VAL A 92 -10.20 -12.84 -8.05
CA VAL A 92 -9.36 -12.17 -9.05
C VAL A 92 -9.22 -13.03 -10.30
N LEU A 93 -8.97 -14.33 -10.17
CA LEU A 93 -8.82 -15.24 -11.31
C LEU A 93 -10.10 -15.38 -12.14
N LEU A 94 -11.28 -15.29 -11.50
CA LEU A 94 -12.56 -15.47 -12.19
C LEU A 94 -13.15 -14.16 -12.73
N LEU A 95 -12.96 -13.03 -12.02
CA LEU A 95 -13.66 -11.78 -12.30
C LEU A 95 -12.80 -10.71 -12.97
N LEU A 96 -11.47 -10.79 -12.87
CA LEU A 96 -10.59 -9.75 -13.39
C LEU A 96 -10.28 -10.01 -14.87
N PRO A 97 -10.84 -9.22 -15.82
CA PRO A 97 -10.42 -9.31 -17.21
C PRO A 97 -8.98 -8.81 -17.37
N GLU A 98 -8.32 -9.24 -18.44
CA GLU A 98 -7.00 -8.71 -18.79
C GLU A 98 -7.07 -7.21 -19.07
N THR A 99 -6.34 -6.41 -18.28
CA THR A 99 -6.33 -4.94 -18.38
C THR A 99 -5.10 -4.39 -19.09
N TYR A 100 -4.10 -5.23 -19.41
CA TYR A 100 -2.85 -4.75 -20.00
C TYR A 100 -3.00 -4.36 -21.47
N GLY A 101 -3.00 -3.05 -21.74
CA GLY A 101 -3.25 -2.49 -23.08
C GLY A 101 -2.32 -3.01 -24.18
N ASN A 102 -1.04 -3.21 -23.89
CA ASN A 102 -0.10 -3.75 -24.88
C ASN A 102 -0.43 -5.19 -25.30
N LEU A 103 -0.96 -6.01 -24.39
CA LEU A 103 -1.39 -7.38 -24.68
C LEU A 103 -2.72 -7.40 -25.42
N LEU A 104 -3.67 -6.53 -25.05
CA LEU A 104 -4.92 -6.36 -25.80
C LEU A 104 -4.67 -5.92 -27.25
N LEU A 105 -3.74 -4.99 -27.47
CA LEU A 105 -3.31 -4.57 -28.81
C LEU A 105 -2.61 -5.70 -29.58
N TYR A 106 -1.83 -6.54 -28.89
CA TYR A 106 -1.24 -7.74 -29.48
C TYR A 106 -2.30 -8.73 -29.96
N TRP A 107 -3.31 -9.04 -29.13
CA TRP A 107 -4.41 -9.91 -29.53
C TRP A 107 -5.21 -9.32 -30.70
N LYS A 108 -5.50 -8.02 -30.68
CA LYS A 108 -6.20 -7.34 -31.77
C LYS A 108 -5.41 -7.36 -33.08
N ALA A 109 -4.10 -7.11 -33.03
CA ALA A 109 -3.22 -7.19 -34.19
C ALA A 109 -3.15 -8.62 -34.76
N SER A 110 -3.10 -9.64 -33.90
CA SER A 110 -3.11 -11.05 -34.30
C SER A 110 -4.41 -11.44 -35.02
N VAL A 111 -5.57 -11.00 -34.50
CA VAL A 111 -6.87 -11.22 -35.14
C VAL A 111 -6.96 -10.50 -36.50
N LEU A 112 -6.49 -9.25 -36.58
CA LEU A 112 -6.49 -8.49 -37.83
C LEU A 112 -5.62 -9.15 -38.89
N ARG A 113 -4.39 -9.57 -38.55
CA ARG A 113 -3.47 -10.27 -39.45
C ARG A 113 -4.09 -11.56 -40.01
N LYS A 114 -4.82 -12.31 -39.18
CA LYS A 114 -5.55 -13.51 -39.61
C LYS A 114 -6.70 -13.20 -40.58
N LYS A 115 -7.35 -12.04 -40.46
CA LYS A 115 -8.50 -11.65 -41.29
C LYS A 115 -8.09 -11.00 -42.63
N THR A 116 -7.08 -10.13 -42.63
CA THR A 116 -6.65 -9.40 -43.84
C THR A 116 -5.54 -10.10 -44.61
N GLY A 117 -4.82 -11.04 -43.99
CA GLY A 117 -3.60 -11.62 -44.56
C GLY A 117 -2.43 -10.64 -44.64
N ASP A 118 -2.58 -9.41 -44.13
CA ASP A 118 -1.55 -8.38 -44.16
C ASP A 118 -0.70 -8.42 -42.87
N ASN A 119 0.60 -8.73 -43.04
CA ASN A 119 1.59 -8.81 -41.97
C ASN A 119 2.06 -7.44 -41.43
N ARG A 120 1.59 -6.32 -42.02
CA ARG A 120 1.98 -4.96 -41.59
C ARG A 120 1.41 -4.56 -40.24
N TYR A 121 0.29 -5.13 -39.80
CA TYR A 121 -0.26 -4.86 -38.48
C TYR A 121 0.64 -5.46 -37.40
N ARG A 122 1.38 -4.62 -36.67
CA ARG A 122 2.26 -5.03 -35.56
C ARG A 122 1.88 -4.29 -34.28
N ALA A 123 1.89 -5.00 -33.17
CA ALA A 123 1.68 -4.39 -31.86
C ALA A 123 2.97 -3.76 -31.32
N PRO A 124 2.90 -2.71 -30.48
CA PRO A 124 4.08 -2.09 -29.86
C PRO A 124 4.97 -3.09 -29.10
N MET A 125 4.37 -4.14 -28.54
CA MET A 125 5.09 -5.19 -27.82
C MET A 125 5.92 -6.09 -28.75
N GLU A 126 5.50 -6.28 -30.00
CA GLU A 126 6.25 -7.05 -31.01
C GLU A 126 7.46 -6.28 -31.54
N MET A 127 7.43 -4.95 -31.49
CA MET A 127 8.54 -4.09 -31.90
C MET A 127 9.66 -4.05 -30.84
N ARG A 128 9.39 -4.45 -29.59
CA ARG A 128 10.36 -4.48 -28.49
C ARG A 128 11.04 -5.86 -28.40
N THR A 129 12.06 -6.09 -29.22
CA THR A 129 12.84 -7.36 -29.27
C THR A 129 13.90 -7.49 -28.17
N SER A 130 13.61 -7.04 -26.94
CA SER A 130 14.51 -7.23 -25.80
C SER A 130 14.30 -8.61 -25.18
N SER A 131 15.39 -9.37 -25.00
CA SER A 131 15.36 -10.67 -24.33
C SER A 131 14.91 -10.54 -22.86
N LEU A 132 14.25 -11.57 -22.31
CA LEU A 132 13.80 -11.57 -20.92
C LEU A 132 14.95 -11.30 -19.93
N ARG A 133 16.11 -11.92 -20.18
CA ARG A 133 17.33 -11.70 -19.38
C ARG A 133 17.73 -10.23 -19.36
N HIS A 134 17.72 -9.57 -20.52
CA HIS A 134 18.05 -8.14 -20.62
C HIS A 134 17.04 -7.27 -19.88
N ARG A 135 15.73 -7.57 -19.99
CA ARG A 135 14.67 -6.84 -19.27
C ARG A 135 14.81 -6.96 -17.75
N LEU A 136 15.06 -8.16 -17.25
CA LEU A 136 15.28 -8.41 -15.82
C LEU A 136 16.52 -7.68 -15.30
N LEU A 137 17.62 -7.75 -16.05
CA LEU A 137 18.88 -7.12 -15.67
C LEU A 137 18.76 -5.59 -15.64
N ILE A 138 17.99 -5.00 -16.56
CA ILE A 138 17.65 -3.59 -16.53
C ILE A 138 16.74 -3.24 -15.34
N ALA A 139 15.69 -4.04 -15.10
CA ALA A 139 14.74 -3.79 -14.02
C ALA A 139 15.40 -3.86 -12.64
N LEU A 140 16.36 -4.77 -12.46
CA LEU A 140 17.13 -4.91 -11.22
C LEU A 140 18.21 -3.85 -11.06
N SER A 141 18.89 -3.45 -12.13
CA SER A 141 20.02 -2.51 -12.03
C SER A 141 19.60 -1.04 -11.94
N ARG A 142 18.52 -0.66 -12.62
CA ARG A 142 18.05 0.75 -12.69
C ARG A 142 17.75 1.38 -11.33
N PRO A 143 17.05 0.73 -10.38
CA PRO A 143 16.76 1.34 -9.08
C PRO A 143 18.03 1.72 -8.32
N PHE A 144 19.03 0.83 -8.30
CA PHE A 144 20.33 1.13 -7.68
C PHE A 144 21.06 2.25 -8.41
N LEU A 145 21.11 2.21 -9.74
CA LEU A 145 21.80 3.23 -10.52
C LEU A 145 21.17 4.62 -10.29
N TRP A 146 19.84 4.72 -10.44
CA TRP A 146 19.10 5.97 -10.24
C TRP A 146 19.20 6.52 -8.82
N SER A 147 19.35 5.64 -7.82
CA SER A 147 19.53 6.08 -6.43
C SER A 147 20.84 6.85 -6.21
N TYR A 148 21.87 6.57 -7.01
CA TYR A 148 23.16 7.27 -6.94
C TYR A 148 23.34 8.36 -7.99
N THR A 149 22.76 8.21 -9.18
CA THR A 149 22.96 9.16 -10.29
C THR A 149 21.99 10.33 -10.27
N GLU A 150 20.75 10.12 -9.82
CA GLU A 150 19.69 11.13 -9.88
C GLU A 150 19.43 11.73 -8.50
N LEU A 151 19.87 12.98 -8.28
CA LEU A 151 19.74 13.67 -6.99
C LEU A 151 18.29 13.74 -6.51
N ILE A 152 17.34 13.95 -7.42
CA ILE A 152 15.91 14.01 -7.10
C ILE A 152 15.46 12.67 -6.49
N VAL A 153 15.84 11.53 -7.08
CA VAL A 153 15.48 10.20 -6.58
C VAL A 153 16.08 9.97 -5.20
N MET A 154 17.32 10.39 -4.98
CA MET A 154 17.98 10.29 -3.67
C MET A 154 17.24 11.09 -2.58
N LEU A 155 16.90 12.35 -2.86
CA LEU A 155 16.19 13.21 -1.90
C LEU A 155 14.80 12.67 -1.54
N PHE A 156 14.03 12.22 -2.54
CA PHE A 156 12.72 11.61 -2.30
C PHE A 156 12.83 10.27 -1.55
N SER A 157 13.84 9.46 -1.86
CA SER A 157 14.09 8.19 -1.16
C SER A 157 14.45 8.42 0.31
N LEU A 158 15.30 9.42 0.59
CA LEU A 158 15.64 9.81 1.96
C LEU A 158 14.42 10.32 2.72
N TYR A 159 13.63 11.21 2.11
CA TYR A 159 12.38 11.71 2.68
C TYR A 159 11.42 10.57 3.02
N LEU A 160 11.15 9.67 2.08
CA LEU A 160 10.27 8.51 2.31
C LEU A 160 10.83 7.59 3.39
N THR A 161 12.14 7.37 3.43
CA THR A 161 12.78 6.54 4.47
C THR A 161 12.51 7.10 5.86
N ILE A 162 12.68 8.41 6.06
CA ILE A 162 12.39 9.07 7.34
C ILE A 162 10.90 8.92 7.69
N VAL A 163 10.00 9.18 6.73
CA VAL A 163 8.56 9.03 6.93
C VAL A 163 8.18 7.60 7.30
N TYR A 164 8.77 6.58 6.65
CA TYR A 164 8.51 5.17 6.96
C TYR A 164 9.08 4.75 8.32
N ILE A 165 10.28 5.22 8.69
CA ILE A 165 10.84 4.97 10.04
C ILE A 165 9.89 5.51 11.10
N ILE A 166 9.45 6.76 10.94
CA ILE A 166 8.49 7.39 11.85
C ILE A 166 7.19 6.60 11.89
N LEU A 167 6.62 6.26 10.73
CA LEU A 167 5.36 5.54 10.64
C LEU A 167 5.44 4.17 11.32
N PHE A 168 6.43 3.34 11.01
CA PHE A 168 6.55 2.01 11.60
C PHE A 168 6.92 2.05 13.08
N THR A 169 7.71 3.03 13.52
CA THR A 169 7.98 3.23 14.95
C THR A 169 6.72 3.66 15.69
N PHE A 170 5.90 4.50 15.06
CA PHE A 170 4.62 4.95 15.62
C PHE A 170 3.63 3.79 15.77
N LEU A 171 3.60 2.88 14.80
CA LEU A 171 2.80 1.65 14.87
C LEU A 171 3.12 0.79 16.10
N GLU A 172 4.41 0.58 16.39
CA GLU A 172 4.83 -0.17 17.57
C GLU A 172 4.60 0.61 18.87
N GLY A 173 4.80 1.93 18.82
CA GLY A 173 4.56 2.82 19.95
C GLY A 173 3.14 2.76 20.50
N TYR A 174 2.13 2.51 19.65
CA TYR A 174 0.75 2.30 20.09
C TYR A 174 0.61 1.08 21.00
N HIS A 175 1.21 -0.06 20.62
CA HIS A 175 1.18 -1.28 21.43
C HIS A 175 1.89 -1.07 22.76
N TYR A 176 3.02 -0.37 22.76
CA TYR A 176 3.78 -0.07 23.98
C TYR A 176 3.02 0.88 24.93
N ILE A 177 2.51 2.01 24.42
CA ILE A 177 1.82 3.01 25.24
C ILE A 177 0.52 2.43 25.82
N PHE A 178 -0.34 1.87 24.97
CA PHE A 178 -1.66 1.39 25.42
C PHE A 178 -1.58 0.04 26.14
N GLY A 179 -0.64 -0.82 25.77
CA GLY A 179 -0.41 -2.11 26.43
C GLY A 179 0.36 -1.99 27.74
N GLU A 180 1.59 -1.49 27.70
CA GLU A 180 2.48 -1.52 28.88
C GLU A 180 2.22 -0.39 29.88
N ILE A 181 2.08 0.86 29.40
CA ILE A 181 1.90 2.03 30.28
C ILE A 181 0.49 2.06 30.86
N TYR A 182 -0.51 1.81 30.00
CA TYR A 182 -1.91 1.91 30.37
C TYR A 182 -2.58 0.59 30.77
N GLY A 183 -1.92 -0.54 30.54
CA GLY A 183 -2.42 -1.86 30.96
C GLY A 183 -3.69 -2.31 30.23
N LEU A 184 -3.94 -1.84 29.00
CA LEU A 184 -5.11 -2.27 28.23
C LEU A 184 -4.92 -3.71 27.73
N SER A 185 -6.01 -4.46 27.71
CA SER A 185 -6.00 -5.80 27.11
C SER A 185 -5.63 -5.74 25.61
N PRO A 186 -5.01 -6.77 25.03
CA PRO A 186 -4.59 -6.77 23.63
C PRO A 186 -5.73 -6.45 22.64
N GLY A 187 -6.96 -6.90 22.92
CA GLY A 187 -8.13 -6.57 22.10
C GLY A 187 -8.51 -5.09 22.17
N LEU A 188 -8.46 -4.47 23.36
CA LEU A 188 -8.71 -3.03 23.53
C LEU A 188 -7.62 -2.20 22.85
N VAL A 189 -6.36 -2.64 22.91
CA VAL A 189 -5.27 -2.03 22.13
C VAL A 189 -5.57 -2.12 20.64
N GLY A 190 -6.07 -3.25 20.15
CA GLY A 190 -6.54 -3.40 18.77
C GLY A 190 -7.60 -2.37 18.36
N ILE A 191 -8.54 -2.02 19.25
CA ILE A 191 -9.57 -1.00 18.96
C ILE A 191 -8.96 0.39 18.75
N SER A 192 -7.86 0.72 19.43
CA SER A 192 -7.21 2.03 19.26
C SER A 192 -6.73 2.27 17.82
N TRP A 193 -6.43 1.20 17.07
CA TRP A 193 -6.08 1.27 15.65
C TRP A 193 -7.22 1.78 14.77
N ALA A 194 -8.47 1.67 15.21
CA ALA A 194 -9.62 2.22 14.48
C ALA A 194 -9.53 3.76 14.34
N ALA A 195 -8.89 4.46 15.29
CA ALA A 195 -8.64 5.89 15.17
C ALA A 195 -7.79 6.23 13.93
N MET A 196 -6.88 5.32 13.54
CA MET A 196 -6.05 5.51 12.35
C MET A 196 -6.87 5.37 11.05
N LEU A 197 -7.91 4.52 11.03
CA LEU A 197 -8.86 4.45 9.91
C LEU A 197 -9.63 5.76 9.74
N VAL A 198 -10.04 6.38 10.84
CA VAL A 198 -10.71 7.69 10.82
C VAL A 198 -9.76 8.75 10.26
N GLY A 199 -8.49 8.74 10.68
CA GLY A 199 -7.44 9.59 10.12
C GLY A 199 -7.29 9.44 8.59
N MET A 200 -7.37 8.21 8.08
CA MET A 200 -7.31 7.95 6.63
C MET A 200 -8.50 8.56 5.87
N LEU A 201 -9.69 8.67 6.47
CA LEU A 201 -10.85 9.27 5.80
C LEU A 201 -10.66 10.77 5.53
N PHE A 202 -9.90 11.48 6.38
CA PHE A 202 -9.59 12.90 6.17
C PHE A 202 -8.76 13.16 4.90
N ILE A 203 -8.07 12.15 4.36
CA ILE A 203 -7.32 12.27 3.09
C ILE A 203 -8.24 12.68 1.93
N TRP A 204 -9.52 12.28 1.97
CA TRP A 204 -10.51 12.62 0.94
C TRP A 204 -10.77 14.12 0.86
N ILE A 205 -10.71 14.83 1.98
CA ILE A 205 -10.89 16.29 2.01
C ILE A 205 -9.72 16.97 1.30
N ILE A 206 -8.50 16.48 1.49
CA ILE A 206 -7.31 17.00 0.80
C ILE A 206 -7.39 16.68 -0.70
N ALA A 207 -7.88 15.48 -1.04
CA ALA A 207 -8.05 15.04 -2.42
C ALA A 207 -8.92 15.97 -3.25
N THR A 208 -10.05 16.45 -2.69
CA THR A 208 -10.97 17.33 -3.41
C THR A 208 -10.34 18.67 -3.71
N VAL A 209 -9.56 19.22 -2.77
CA VAL A 209 -8.79 20.45 -2.96
C VAL A 209 -7.74 20.27 -4.05
N VAL A 210 -6.90 19.23 -3.95
CA VAL A 210 -5.83 18.97 -4.94
C VAL A 210 -6.41 18.71 -6.33
N TYR A 211 -7.53 17.99 -6.43
CA TYR A 211 -8.22 17.77 -7.69
C TYR A 211 -8.70 19.07 -8.32
N SER A 212 -9.32 19.95 -7.54
CA SER A 212 -9.81 21.24 -8.05
C SER A 212 -8.69 22.09 -8.63
N TRP A 213 -7.51 22.08 -8.00
CA TRP A 213 -6.33 22.79 -8.48
C TRP A 213 -5.73 22.15 -9.72
N THR A 214 -5.64 20.81 -9.74
CA THR A 214 -5.14 20.05 -10.89
C THR A 214 -6.04 20.25 -12.11
N ALA A 215 -7.37 20.29 -11.92
CA ALA A 215 -8.34 20.55 -12.97
C ALA A 215 -8.23 21.97 -13.52
N LYS A 216 -7.98 22.96 -12.65
CA LYS A 216 -7.73 24.35 -13.06
C LYS A 216 -6.43 24.46 -13.86
N GLU A 217 -5.36 23.79 -13.42
CA GLU A 217 -4.07 23.78 -14.11
C GLU A 217 -4.18 23.14 -15.50
N LEU A 218 -4.89 22.02 -15.61
CA LEU A 218 -5.10 21.33 -16.90
C LEU A 218 -5.84 22.23 -17.90
N LYS A 219 -6.86 22.98 -17.44
CA LYS A 219 -7.58 23.94 -18.27
C LYS A 219 -6.70 25.09 -18.78
N LEU A 220 -5.73 25.52 -17.98
CA LEU A 220 -4.86 26.67 -18.31
C LEU A 220 -3.66 26.27 -19.17
N THR A 221 -3.06 25.11 -18.90
CA THR A 221 -1.74 24.75 -19.46
C THR A 221 -1.82 23.58 -20.44
N SER A 222 -2.98 22.91 -20.56
CA SER A 222 -3.18 21.66 -21.34
C SER A 222 -2.25 20.50 -20.95
N ARG A 223 -1.45 20.66 -19.89
CA ARG A 223 -0.55 19.65 -19.32
C ARG A 223 -0.56 19.78 -17.80
N ILE A 224 -0.42 18.65 -17.11
CA ILE A 224 -0.28 18.61 -15.66
C ILE A 224 1.20 18.46 -15.33
N ARG A 225 1.70 19.36 -14.48
CA ARG A 225 3.07 19.31 -13.98
C ARG A 225 3.25 18.15 -13.00
N PRO A 226 4.37 17.40 -13.04
CA PRO A 226 4.66 16.35 -12.07
C PRO A 226 4.64 16.84 -10.62
N GLU A 227 5.07 18.09 -10.39
CA GLU A 227 5.16 18.75 -9.09
C GLU A 227 3.79 18.92 -8.42
N THR A 228 2.70 18.95 -9.21
CA THR A 228 1.33 19.03 -8.67
C THR A 228 0.98 17.80 -7.81
N ARG A 229 1.73 16.70 -7.92
CA ARG A 229 1.59 15.54 -7.03
C ARG A 229 2.17 15.77 -5.63
N LEU A 230 3.12 16.70 -5.49
CA LEU A 230 3.78 17.01 -4.22
C LEU A 230 2.82 17.66 -3.22
N TRP A 231 1.73 18.27 -3.70
CA TRP A 231 0.72 18.91 -2.84
C TRP A 231 0.14 17.98 -1.78
N TYR A 232 0.04 16.68 -2.05
CA TYR A 232 -0.38 15.69 -1.05
C TYR A 232 0.60 15.58 0.12
N ALA A 233 1.90 15.61 -0.16
CA ALA A 233 2.93 15.61 0.88
C ALA A 233 2.94 16.95 1.63
N MET A 234 2.78 18.08 0.94
CA MET A 234 2.86 19.42 1.55
C MET A 234 1.64 19.78 2.40
N LEU A 235 0.42 19.50 1.94
CA LEU A 235 -0.81 19.87 2.65
C LEU A 235 -1.27 18.81 3.65
N GLY A 236 -0.97 17.54 3.37
CA GLY A 236 -1.35 16.42 4.23
C GLY A 236 -0.23 16.01 5.16
N GLY A 237 0.79 15.33 4.60
CA GLY A 237 1.83 14.67 5.39
C GLY A 237 2.69 15.62 6.23
N ALA A 238 3.09 16.76 5.66
CA ALA A 238 4.01 17.70 6.31
C ALA A 238 3.47 18.30 7.62
N PRO A 239 2.21 18.76 7.72
CA PRO A 239 1.65 19.20 9.01
C PRO A 239 1.14 18.04 9.87
N ALA A 240 0.57 16.98 9.28
CA ALA A 240 -0.07 15.91 10.07
C ALA A 240 0.94 15.08 10.87
N LEU A 241 2.13 14.80 10.31
CA LEU A 241 3.17 14.03 10.98
C LEU A 241 3.67 14.68 12.29
N PRO A 242 4.14 15.94 12.31
CA PRO A 242 4.61 16.57 13.55
C PRO A 242 3.48 16.77 14.57
N ILE A 243 2.26 17.09 14.13
CA ILE A 243 1.10 17.22 15.03
C ILE A 243 0.79 15.87 15.68
N GLY A 244 0.76 14.78 14.91
CA GLY A 244 0.52 13.44 15.43
C GLY A 244 1.61 12.97 16.40
N LEU A 245 2.88 13.23 16.07
CA LEU A 245 4.00 12.93 16.95
C LEU A 245 3.96 13.72 18.25
N PHE A 246 3.67 15.02 18.17
CA PHE A 246 3.53 15.88 19.34
C PHE A 246 2.39 15.40 20.23
N TRP A 247 1.22 15.10 19.66
CA TRP A 247 0.07 14.63 20.40
C TRP A 247 0.34 13.28 21.09
N MET A 248 0.95 12.33 20.38
CA MET A 248 1.31 11.04 20.96
C MET A 248 2.30 11.22 22.12
N GLY A 249 3.38 11.98 21.93
CA GLY A 249 4.36 12.26 22.98
C GLY A 249 3.77 13.00 24.18
N TRP A 250 2.80 13.89 23.95
CA TRP A 250 2.06 14.56 25.00
C TRP A 250 1.18 13.58 25.79
N THR A 251 0.48 12.68 25.11
CA THR A 251 -0.38 11.68 25.74
C THR A 251 0.38 10.53 26.39
N ALA A 252 1.65 10.28 26.05
CA ALA A 252 2.47 9.19 26.60
C ALA A 252 2.91 9.42 28.07
N ARG A 253 2.17 10.22 28.85
CA ARG A 253 2.47 10.54 30.26
C ARG A 253 1.48 9.84 31.18
N VAL A 254 2.01 9.18 32.22
CA VAL A 254 1.24 8.55 33.30
C VAL A 254 0.25 9.53 33.97
N CYS A 255 0.57 10.83 33.96
CA CYS A 255 -0.22 11.89 34.60
C CYS A 255 -1.39 12.45 33.76
N VAL A 256 -1.62 12.00 32.52
CA VAL A 256 -2.84 12.37 31.77
C VAL A 256 -3.84 11.21 31.94
N PRO A 257 -4.82 11.31 32.86
CA PRO A 257 -5.71 10.20 33.14
C PRO A 257 -6.85 10.21 32.14
N TYR A 258 -7.00 9.14 31.34
CA TYR A 258 -8.32 8.77 30.79
C TYR A 258 -9.09 7.87 31.76
N ARG A 259 -8.55 7.60 32.96
CA ARG A 259 -9.09 6.65 33.92
C ARG A 259 -10.29 7.25 34.65
N LEU A 260 -11.50 6.86 34.23
CA LEU A 260 -12.54 6.55 35.20
C LEU A 260 -11.96 5.46 36.10
N ARG A 261 -11.56 5.88 37.30
CA ARG A 261 -11.13 5.03 38.39
C ARG A 261 -12.35 4.21 38.80
N SER A 262 -12.58 3.09 38.13
CA SER A 262 -13.53 2.07 38.59
C SER A 262 -12.92 1.44 39.84
N ASN A 263 -13.24 2.04 40.99
CA ASN A 263 -13.16 1.37 42.27
C ASN A 263 -14.15 0.20 42.24
N SER A 264 -13.65 -1.03 42.30
CA SER A 264 -14.41 -2.16 42.84
C SER A 264 -13.48 -3.38 43.00
N PHE A 265 -13.09 -3.59 44.26
CA PHE A 265 -12.67 -4.80 44.98
C PHE A 265 -11.62 -5.74 44.38
#